data_AF-A0A094BGV5-F1
#
_entry.id   AF-A0A094BGV5-F1
#
_cell.length_a   1.000
_cell.length_b   1.000
_cell.length_c   1.000
_cell.angle_alpha   90.00
_cell.angle_beta   90.00
_cell.angle_gamma   90.00
#
_symmetry.space_group_name_H-M   'P 1'
#
loop_
_entity.id
_entity.type
_entity.pdbx_description
1 polymer ?
#
loop_
_entity_poly.entity_id
_entity_poly.type
_entity_poly.pdbx_seq_one_letter_code
_entity_poly.pdbx_strand_id
1 'polypeptide(L)'
;MGCLALEISKPRFTRIGALVQQGEDFVVGRRPLTFNINALITSANVTPTGYTSTNSAPSTFESAVEYLSALAEHHLTLLRKQRNNAATDEADCRKKFIARCLFRKLARNNSTEYRHGPFQLYCDDFRPSNVLVDVESFRVNAVIDLEFTYVAPTEFTYVTPWWLMLQSPEDWDFEIDHCGFLSHYKSRLHQFLDVLRSCEYEKIADGTLLESQRLAARMESSMGSSLFWVCIAARYSSMFDDIYWNFLDELYYGSFRSIEDRAQLLDERERTKLGEIFQMKMEQAKERTLDENFSTDDLVDL
;
A
#
# COMPACT_ATOMS: atom_id res chain seq x y z
N MET A 1 -4.45 -20.54 2.31
CA MET A 1 -4.24 -19.07 2.53
C MET A 1 -4.41 -18.65 3.98
N GLY A 2 -5.57 -18.82 4.62
CA GLY A 2 -5.81 -18.32 6.00
C GLY A 2 -4.73 -18.76 7.01
N CYS A 3 -4.45 -20.06 7.11
CA CYS A 3 -3.40 -20.59 7.98
C CYS A 3 -1.99 -20.04 7.66
N LEU A 4 -1.67 -19.81 6.38
CA LEU A 4 -0.39 -19.25 5.96
C LEU A 4 -0.26 -17.76 6.34
N ALA A 5 -1.35 -17.00 6.22
CA ALA A 5 -1.40 -15.60 6.64
C ALA A 5 -1.10 -15.46 8.15
N LEU A 6 -1.59 -16.40 8.97
CA LEU A 6 -1.25 -16.47 10.38
C LEU A 6 0.25 -16.68 10.58
N GLU A 7 0.86 -17.67 9.90
CA GLU A 7 2.31 -17.94 10.02
C GLU A 7 3.17 -16.73 9.66
N ILE A 8 2.87 -16.04 8.56
CA ILE A 8 3.62 -14.85 8.14
C ILE A 8 3.45 -13.71 9.16
N SER A 9 2.29 -13.57 9.80
CA SER A 9 2.04 -12.50 10.77
C SER A 9 2.68 -12.74 12.15
N LYS A 10 3.14 -13.96 12.46
CA LYS A 10 3.65 -14.30 13.81
C LYS A 10 4.92 -13.52 14.19
N PRO A 11 5.95 -13.41 13.33
CA PRO A 11 7.18 -12.71 13.68
C PRO A 11 6.93 -11.23 13.95
N ARG A 12 7.47 -10.73 15.07
CA ARG A 12 7.33 -9.34 15.51
C ARG A 12 8.67 -8.64 15.51
N PHE A 13 8.67 -7.40 15.08
CA PHE A 13 9.86 -6.57 14.94
C PHE A 13 9.64 -5.19 15.54
N THR A 14 10.74 -4.49 15.79
CA THR A 14 10.78 -3.15 16.40
C THR A 14 10.98 -2.02 15.39
N ARG A 15 11.26 -2.35 14.12
CA ARG A 15 11.41 -1.39 13.01
C ARG A 15 10.71 -1.90 11.75
N ILE A 16 10.38 -1.00 10.84
CA ILE A 16 9.86 -1.30 9.50
C ILE A 16 11.02 -1.27 8.52
N GLY A 17 11.11 -2.27 7.65
CA GLY A 17 12.24 -2.44 6.73
C GLY A 17 12.33 -3.82 6.11
N ALA A 18 13.29 -4.02 5.21
CA ALA A 18 13.64 -5.33 4.69
C ALA A 18 14.53 -6.08 5.70
N LEU A 19 14.37 -7.40 5.73
CA LEU A 19 15.20 -8.30 6.53
C LEU A 19 16.59 -8.44 5.91
N VAL A 20 17.59 -8.47 6.76
CA VAL A 20 18.97 -8.82 6.42
C VAL A 20 19.43 -9.95 7.33
N GLN A 21 20.17 -10.89 6.77
CA GLN A 21 20.76 -11.95 7.56
C GLN A 21 21.94 -11.40 8.37
N GLN A 22 21.91 -11.61 9.67
CA GLN A 22 22.98 -11.26 10.60
C GLN A 22 23.36 -12.49 11.42
N GLY A 23 24.37 -13.23 10.95
CA GLY A 23 24.71 -14.53 11.51
C GLY A 23 23.63 -15.57 11.20
N GLU A 24 23.07 -16.19 12.24
CA GLU A 24 21.96 -17.15 12.12
C GLU A 24 20.57 -16.48 12.21
N ASP A 25 20.52 -15.20 12.58
CA ASP A 25 19.28 -14.45 12.76
C ASP A 25 18.96 -13.54 11.56
N PHE A 26 17.70 -13.12 11.47
CA PHE A 26 17.24 -12.09 10.53
C PHE A 26 16.82 -10.85 11.29
N VAL A 27 17.39 -9.71 10.94
CA VAL A 27 17.09 -8.41 11.55
C VAL A 27 16.61 -7.41 10.49
N VAL A 28 15.85 -6.41 10.92
CA VAL A 28 15.47 -5.30 10.02
C VAL A 28 16.66 -4.38 9.84
N GLY A 29 17.24 -4.39 8.65
CA GLY A 29 18.50 -3.67 8.39
C GLY A 29 18.57 -2.98 7.04
N ARG A 30 17.52 -3.04 6.22
CA ARG A 30 17.44 -2.34 4.92
C ARG A 30 16.08 -1.65 4.76
N ARG A 31 15.99 -0.72 3.81
CA ARG A 31 14.73 -0.09 3.41
C ARG A 31 13.79 -1.14 2.80
N PRO A 32 12.45 -1.05 2.99
CA PRO A 32 11.52 -1.96 2.36
C PRO A 32 11.61 -1.92 0.83
N LEU A 33 11.68 -3.09 0.19
CA LEU A 33 11.43 -3.22 -1.25
C LEU A 33 9.97 -3.66 -1.43
N THR A 34 9.12 -2.73 -1.82
CA THR A 34 7.68 -2.99 -2.03
C THR A 34 7.37 -3.18 -3.50
N PHE A 35 6.28 -3.88 -3.79
CA PHE A 35 5.80 -4.06 -5.16
C PHE A 35 5.58 -2.70 -5.85
N ASN A 36 5.03 -1.73 -5.11
CA ASN A 36 4.78 -0.39 -5.62
C ASN A 36 6.07 0.39 -5.89
N ILE A 37 7.11 0.27 -5.06
CA ILE A 37 8.40 0.90 -5.35
C ILE A 37 9.00 0.32 -6.62
N ASN A 38 8.93 -1.01 -6.79
CA ASN A 38 9.36 -1.66 -8.02
C ASN A 38 8.59 -1.13 -9.24
N ALA A 39 7.26 -1.01 -9.16
CA ALA A 39 6.44 -0.44 -10.23
C ALA A 39 6.81 1.02 -10.53
N LEU A 40 7.05 1.85 -9.50
CA LEU A 40 7.45 3.25 -9.66
C LEU A 40 8.79 3.37 -10.40
N ILE A 41 9.77 2.52 -10.07
CA ILE A 41 11.10 2.54 -10.68
C ILE A 41 11.03 1.99 -12.11
N THR A 42 10.50 0.78 -12.28
CA THR A 42 10.54 0.04 -13.56
C THR A 42 9.55 0.56 -14.59
N SER A 43 8.35 1.01 -14.16
CA SER A 43 7.26 1.37 -15.07
C SER A 43 7.03 2.88 -15.14
N ALA A 44 7.16 3.60 -14.01
CA ALA A 44 6.98 5.05 -13.99
C ALA A 44 8.28 5.84 -14.21
N ASN A 45 9.45 5.18 -14.19
CA ASN A 45 10.77 5.81 -14.23
C ASN A 45 10.89 6.91 -13.15
N VAL A 46 10.39 6.62 -11.94
CA VAL A 46 10.38 7.52 -10.80
C VAL A 46 11.08 6.84 -9.64
N THR A 47 12.23 7.38 -9.24
CA THR A 47 12.87 7.03 -7.97
C THR A 47 12.22 7.82 -6.85
N PRO A 48 11.53 7.18 -5.89
CA PRO A 48 10.97 7.89 -4.75
C PRO A 48 12.07 8.54 -3.91
N THR A 49 11.74 9.63 -3.21
CA THR A 49 12.69 10.32 -2.34
C THR A 49 13.21 9.35 -1.26
N GLY A 50 14.53 9.25 -1.11
CA GLY A 50 15.17 8.25 -0.23
C GLY A 50 15.60 6.95 -0.92
N TYR A 51 15.30 6.78 -2.21
CA TYR A 51 15.78 5.65 -3.02
C TYR A 51 16.94 6.03 -3.97
N THR A 52 17.41 7.28 -3.95
CA THR A 52 18.50 7.80 -4.80
C THR A 52 19.87 7.74 -4.10
N SER A 53 20.83 7.06 -4.74
CA SER A 53 22.29 6.99 -4.48
C SER A 53 22.80 6.42 -3.14
N THR A 54 23.63 5.42 -3.33
CA THR A 54 24.37 4.44 -2.52
C THR A 54 25.19 4.91 -1.31
N ASN A 55 25.23 6.21 -0.96
CA ASN A 55 26.10 6.71 0.12
C ASN A 55 25.38 7.00 1.46
N SER A 56 24.09 6.71 1.56
CA SER A 56 23.35 6.71 2.82
C SER A 56 22.60 5.39 3.01
N ALA A 57 23.24 4.42 3.67
CA ALA A 57 22.58 3.20 4.11
C ALA A 57 21.52 3.51 5.21
N PRO A 58 20.60 2.57 5.48
CA PRO A 58 19.19 2.56 5.07
C PRO A 58 18.23 3.37 5.95
N SER A 59 17.21 4.00 5.36
CA SER A 59 16.04 4.49 6.10
C SER A 59 15.10 3.32 6.43
N THR A 60 15.40 2.59 7.50
CA THR A 60 14.37 1.81 8.21
C THR A 60 13.49 2.79 9.00
N PHE A 61 12.22 2.48 9.20
CA PHE A 61 11.29 3.39 9.89
C PHE A 61 11.06 2.96 11.34
N GLU A 62 10.93 3.93 12.22
CA GLU A 62 10.71 3.73 13.67
C GLU A 62 9.23 3.75 14.05
N SER A 63 8.38 4.23 13.14
CA SER A 63 6.94 4.32 13.37
C SER A 63 6.13 4.06 12.11
N ALA A 64 4.91 3.55 12.29
CA ALA A 64 3.95 3.37 11.21
C ALA A 64 3.58 4.69 10.53
N VAL A 65 3.51 5.79 11.31
CA VAL A 65 3.19 7.13 10.79
C VAL A 65 4.29 7.66 9.87
N GLU A 66 5.56 7.44 10.22
CA GLU A 66 6.69 7.82 9.37
C GLU A 66 6.65 7.06 8.05
N TYR A 67 6.41 5.74 8.11
CA TYR A 67 6.32 4.91 6.92
C TYR A 67 5.12 5.27 6.02
N LEU A 68 3.92 5.43 6.59
CA LEU A 68 2.73 5.88 5.84
C LEU A 68 2.92 7.27 5.22
N SER A 69 3.63 8.17 5.93
CA SER A 69 3.97 9.49 5.40
C SER A 69 4.94 9.40 4.22
N ALA A 70 5.89 8.47 4.25
CA ALA A 70 6.80 8.20 3.14
C ALA A 70 6.02 7.69 1.91
N LEU A 71 5.10 6.74 2.09
CA LEU A 71 4.21 6.26 1.03
C LEU A 71 3.37 7.39 0.43
N ALA A 72 2.81 8.28 1.27
CA ALA A 72 2.09 9.46 0.79
C ALA A 72 2.97 10.41 -0.04
N GLU A 73 4.24 10.60 0.33
CA GLU A 73 5.17 11.42 -0.45
C GLU A 73 5.60 10.71 -1.75
N HIS A 74 5.60 9.38 -1.81
CA HIS A 74 5.81 8.64 -3.06
C HIS A 74 4.72 8.99 -4.08
N HIS A 75 3.44 9.05 -3.69
CA HIS A 75 2.35 9.46 -4.60
C HIS A 75 2.50 10.89 -5.11
N LEU A 76 2.92 11.83 -4.25
CA LEU A 76 3.23 13.20 -4.67
C LEU A 76 4.45 13.26 -5.59
N THR A 77 5.47 12.46 -5.32
CA THR A 77 6.70 12.39 -6.12
C THR A 77 6.40 11.83 -7.50
N LEU A 78 5.59 10.77 -7.59
CA LEU A 78 5.10 10.23 -8.85
C LEU A 78 4.39 11.33 -9.66
N LEU A 79 3.40 12.01 -9.08
CA LEU A 79 2.69 13.07 -9.80
C LEU A 79 3.63 14.19 -10.25
N ARG A 80 4.62 14.57 -9.44
CA ARG A 80 5.58 15.63 -9.79
C ARG A 80 6.59 15.21 -10.85
N LYS A 81 7.07 13.97 -10.85
CA LYS A 81 8.12 13.50 -11.77
C LYS A 81 7.56 12.90 -13.06
N GLN A 82 6.36 12.33 -13.04
CA GLN A 82 5.73 11.82 -14.25
C GLN A 82 5.43 12.97 -15.21
N ARG A 83 6.17 13.07 -16.31
CA ARG A 83 6.06 14.16 -17.28
C ARG A 83 4.88 13.98 -18.22
N ASN A 84 4.75 12.78 -18.75
CA ASN A 84 3.82 12.44 -19.81
C ASN A 84 2.57 11.76 -19.22
N ASN A 85 1.40 12.13 -19.75
CA ASN A 85 0.11 11.54 -19.39
C ASN A 85 -0.21 11.58 -17.88
N ALA A 86 0.36 12.54 -17.13
CA ALA A 86 0.11 12.67 -15.69
C ALA A 86 -1.31 13.19 -15.39
N ALA A 87 -1.84 14.03 -16.28
CA ALA A 87 -3.20 14.55 -16.22
C ALA A 87 -3.82 14.70 -17.61
N THR A 88 -5.14 14.52 -17.71
CA THR A 88 -5.89 14.70 -18.96
C THR A 88 -6.25 16.15 -19.22
N ASP A 89 -6.61 16.89 -18.17
CA ASP A 89 -6.95 18.31 -18.21
C ASP A 89 -6.63 18.99 -16.86
N GLU A 90 -6.97 20.28 -16.75
CA GLU A 90 -6.71 21.06 -15.53
C GLU A 90 -7.50 20.54 -14.34
N ALA A 91 -8.75 20.12 -14.54
CA ALA A 91 -9.61 19.63 -13.47
C ALA A 91 -9.07 18.31 -12.90
N ASP A 92 -8.69 17.38 -13.77
CA ASP A 92 -8.03 16.12 -13.40
C ASP A 92 -6.70 16.39 -12.66
N CYS A 93 -5.86 17.29 -13.18
CA CYS A 93 -4.59 17.64 -12.55
C CYS A 93 -4.79 18.20 -11.12
N ARG A 94 -5.75 19.11 -10.95
CA ARG A 94 -6.10 19.69 -9.64
C ARG A 94 -6.63 18.63 -8.69
N LYS A 95 -7.55 17.78 -9.18
CA LYS A 95 -8.14 16.68 -8.41
C LYS A 95 -7.05 15.72 -7.90
N LYS A 96 -6.16 15.26 -8.78
CA LYS A 96 -5.01 14.40 -8.44
C LYS A 96 -4.08 15.03 -7.41
N PHE A 97 -3.75 16.32 -7.55
CA PHE A 97 -2.85 17.01 -6.62
C PHE A 97 -3.48 17.16 -5.23
N ILE A 98 -4.73 17.60 -5.17
CA ILE A 98 -5.48 17.79 -3.92
C ILE A 98 -5.58 16.46 -3.16
N ALA A 99 -5.96 15.37 -3.85
CA ALA A 99 -6.08 14.04 -3.25
C ALA A 99 -4.78 13.61 -2.54
N ARG A 100 -3.62 13.79 -3.20
CA ARG A 100 -2.31 13.41 -2.65
C ARG A 100 -1.89 14.30 -1.47
N CYS A 101 -2.17 15.60 -1.53
CA CYS A 101 -1.91 16.52 -0.41
C CYS A 101 -2.76 16.18 0.82
N LEU A 102 -4.06 15.94 0.61
CA LEU A 102 -4.98 15.60 1.68
C LEU A 102 -4.67 14.21 2.26
N PHE A 103 -4.42 13.21 1.41
CA PHE A 103 -3.98 11.89 1.87
C PHE A 103 -2.69 11.95 2.70
N ARG A 104 -1.73 12.82 2.34
CA ARG A 104 -0.55 13.05 3.17
C ARG A 104 -0.89 13.62 4.55
N LYS A 105 -1.92 14.47 4.66
CA LYS A 105 -2.42 14.94 5.98
C LYS A 105 -3.07 13.80 6.74
N LEU A 106 -3.84 12.94 6.07
CA LEU A 106 -4.40 11.72 6.67
C LEU A 106 -3.31 10.82 7.22
N ALA A 107 -2.29 10.49 6.42
CA ALA A 107 -1.17 9.63 6.81
C ALA A 107 -0.41 10.15 8.04
N ARG A 108 -0.26 11.48 8.18
CA ARG A 108 0.41 12.11 9.33
C ARG A 108 -0.45 12.16 10.59
N ASN A 109 -1.75 12.37 10.43
CA ASN A 109 -2.68 12.56 11.53
C ASN A 109 -3.36 11.27 11.97
N ASN A 110 -3.18 10.17 11.24
CA ASN A 110 -3.75 8.88 11.60
C ASN A 110 -3.05 8.37 12.87
N SER A 111 -3.79 8.42 13.98
CA SER A 111 -3.37 7.82 15.25
C SER A 111 -3.52 6.31 15.13
N THR A 112 -2.44 5.66 14.69
CA THR A 112 -2.35 4.21 14.70
C THR A 112 -2.20 3.73 16.14
N GLU A 113 -3.09 2.83 16.58
CA GLU A 113 -2.94 2.12 17.87
C GLU A 113 -1.53 1.48 17.96
N TYR A 114 -0.99 1.07 16.82
CA TYR A 114 0.33 0.43 16.67
C TYR A 114 1.40 1.37 16.11
N ARG A 115 1.33 2.68 16.43
CA ARG A 115 2.27 3.70 15.93
C ARG A 115 3.73 3.29 16.06
N HIS A 116 4.12 2.74 17.20
CA HIS A 116 5.49 2.31 17.51
C HIS A 116 5.64 0.78 17.53
N GLY A 117 4.72 0.09 16.86
CA GLY A 117 4.72 -1.36 16.72
C GLY A 117 3.80 -2.09 17.72
N PRO A 118 3.91 -3.43 17.80
CA PRO A 118 4.87 -4.25 17.06
C PRO A 118 4.68 -4.12 15.54
N PHE A 119 5.73 -4.37 14.76
CA PHE A 119 5.66 -4.49 13.30
C PHE A 119 5.73 -5.95 12.89
N GLN A 120 5.16 -6.30 11.75
CA GLN A 120 5.00 -7.70 11.31
C GLN A 120 5.50 -7.89 9.88
N LEU A 121 5.87 -9.12 9.52
CA LEU A 121 6.13 -9.45 8.13
C LEU A 121 4.86 -9.31 7.30
N TYR A 122 5.04 -8.75 6.12
CA TYR A 122 4.01 -8.54 5.13
C TYR A 122 4.61 -8.74 3.75
N CYS A 123 3.82 -9.29 2.83
CA CYS A 123 4.22 -9.48 1.44
C CYS A 123 3.11 -8.91 0.56
N ASP A 124 3.46 -7.93 -0.28
CA ASP A 124 2.49 -7.25 -1.14
C ASP A 124 1.82 -8.20 -2.14
N ASP A 125 2.56 -9.20 -2.62
CA ASP A 125 2.08 -10.21 -3.57
C ASP A 125 1.73 -11.55 -2.91
N PHE A 126 1.28 -11.53 -1.64
CA PHE A 126 0.89 -12.75 -0.93
C PHE A 126 -0.49 -13.27 -1.37
N ARG A 127 -0.57 -13.83 -2.58
CA ARG A 127 -1.82 -14.25 -3.25
C ARG A 127 -1.84 -15.74 -3.62
N PRO A 128 -3.02 -16.32 -3.93
CA PRO A 128 -3.15 -17.75 -4.22
C PRO A 128 -2.30 -18.27 -5.38
N SER A 129 -2.00 -17.44 -6.40
CA SER A 129 -1.15 -17.86 -7.53
C SER A 129 0.28 -18.20 -7.11
N ASN A 130 0.72 -17.74 -5.94
CA ASN A 130 2.07 -17.92 -5.43
C ASN A 130 2.15 -19.08 -4.41
N VAL A 131 1.11 -19.93 -4.36
CA VAL A 131 1.04 -21.11 -3.49
C VAL A 131 0.97 -22.38 -4.33
N LEU A 132 1.99 -23.23 -4.18
CA LEU A 132 2.05 -24.53 -4.82
C LEU A 132 1.30 -25.56 -3.98
N VAL A 133 0.32 -26.22 -4.60
CA VAL A 133 -0.48 -27.28 -3.98
C VAL A 133 -0.26 -28.61 -4.69
N ASP A 134 -0.19 -29.67 -3.91
CA ASP A 134 -0.21 -31.03 -4.43
C ASP A 134 -1.60 -31.34 -5.01
N VAL A 135 -1.64 -31.82 -6.26
CA VAL A 135 -2.92 -32.00 -6.99
C VAL A 135 -3.71 -33.21 -6.51
N GLU A 136 -3.06 -34.19 -5.89
CA GLU A 136 -3.72 -35.41 -5.40
C GLU A 136 -4.26 -35.22 -3.98
N SER A 137 -3.46 -34.63 -3.09
CA SER A 137 -3.77 -34.46 -1.67
C SER A 137 -4.32 -33.09 -1.31
N PHE A 138 -4.29 -32.11 -2.22
CA PHE A 138 -4.66 -30.70 -2.00
C PHE A 138 -3.91 -30.03 -0.85
N ARG A 139 -2.72 -30.55 -0.50
CA ARG A 139 -1.87 -29.98 0.54
C ARG A 139 -0.98 -28.89 -0.04
N VAL A 140 -0.67 -27.88 0.78
CA VAL A 140 0.29 -26.84 0.42
C VAL A 140 1.70 -27.41 0.50
N ASN A 141 2.44 -27.35 -0.61
CA ASN A 141 3.82 -27.81 -0.70
C ASN A 141 4.81 -26.67 -0.46
N ALA A 142 4.56 -25.50 -1.05
CA ALA A 142 5.44 -24.34 -0.94
C ALA A 142 4.70 -23.04 -1.19
N VAL A 143 5.25 -21.95 -0.65
CA VAL A 143 4.93 -20.58 -1.04
C VAL A 143 6.15 -20.05 -1.80
N ILE A 144 5.91 -19.49 -2.98
CA ILE A 144 6.95 -18.92 -3.84
C ILE A 144 6.76 -17.41 -3.96
N ASP A 145 7.66 -16.76 -4.69
CA ASP A 145 7.53 -15.35 -5.08
C ASP A 145 7.39 -14.38 -3.89
N LEU A 146 8.31 -14.53 -2.93
CA LEU A 146 8.34 -13.75 -1.69
C LEU A 146 9.25 -12.51 -1.78
N GLU A 147 9.63 -12.07 -2.97
CA GLU A 147 10.60 -10.99 -3.20
C GLU A 147 10.15 -9.63 -2.64
N PHE A 148 8.85 -9.38 -2.59
CA PHE A 148 8.26 -8.17 -1.98
C PHE A 148 7.84 -8.38 -0.52
N THR A 149 8.55 -9.26 0.21
CA THR A 149 8.33 -9.46 1.64
C THR A 149 9.20 -8.52 2.47
N TYR A 150 8.57 -7.80 3.38
CA TYR A 150 9.23 -6.85 4.26
C TYR A 150 8.49 -6.72 5.60
N VAL A 151 9.12 -6.09 6.58
CA VAL A 151 8.49 -5.78 7.86
C VAL A 151 7.72 -4.47 7.74
N ALA A 152 6.42 -4.50 8.00
CA ALA A 152 5.45 -3.44 7.75
C ALA A 152 4.65 -3.06 9.02
N PRO A 153 3.90 -1.93 9.00
CA PRO A 153 2.88 -1.67 10.00
C PRO A 153 1.92 -2.84 10.15
N THR A 154 1.60 -3.19 11.38
CA THR A 154 0.71 -4.32 11.70
C THR A 154 -0.70 -4.08 11.19
N GLU A 155 -1.11 -2.84 10.98
CA GLU A 155 -2.34 -2.50 10.26
C GLU A 155 -2.44 -3.20 8.88
N PHE A 156 -1.32 -3.45 8.19
CA PHE A 156 -1.34 -4.10 6.87
C PHE A 156 -1.73 -5.58 6.96
N THR A 157 -1.43 -6.26 8.07
CA THR A 157 -1.90 -7.64 8.31
C THR A 157 -3.32 -7.68 8.84
N TYR A 158 -3.84 -6.56 9.37
CA TYR A 158 -5.19 -6.43 9.91
C TYR A 158 -6.25 -6.05 8.88
N VAL A 159 -5.84 -5.72 7.66
CA VAL A 159 -6.78 -5.45 6.58
C VAL A 159 -7.10 -6.71 5.78
N THR A 160 -8.30 -6.74 5.21
CA THR A 160 -8.70 -7.86 4.35
C THR A 160 -7.79 -8.02 3.13
N PRO A 161 -7.56 -9.25 2.62
CA PRO A 161 -6.70 -9.45 1.46
C PRO A 161 -7.31 -8.89 0.18
N TRP A 162 -6.56 -8.10 -0.58
CA TRP A 162 -7.01 -7.50 -1.83
C TRP A 162 -7.37 -8.58 -2.89
N TRP A 163 -6.68 -9.72 -2.90
CA TRP A 163 -6.82 -10.75 -3.93
C TRP A 163 -8.07 -11.63 -3.81
N LEU A 164 -9.02 -11.33 -2.91
CA LEU A 164 -10.22 -12.17 -2.70
C LEU A 164 -11.08 -12.35 -3.96
N MET A 165 -10.97 -11.43 -4.92
CA MET A 165 -11.63 -11.51 -6.23
C MET A 165 -10.79 -12.20 -7.31
N LEU A 166 -9.57 -12.65 -6.96
CA LEU A 166 -8.56 -13.22 -7.87
C LEU A 166 -8.13 -12.29 -9.02
N GLN A 167 -8.42 -11.01 -8.89
CA GLN A 167 -8.06 -9.93 -9.80
C GLN A 167 -7.16 -8.93 -9.06
N SER A 168 -6.27 -8.26 -9.79
CA SER A 168 -5.50 -7.18 -9.19
C SER A 168 -6.42 -6.01 -8.87
N PRO A 169 -6.03 -5.12 -7.95
CA PRO A 169 -6.83 -3.92 -7.69
C PRO A 169 -7.11 -3.14 -8.97
N GLU A 170 -6.13 -3.00 -9.87
CA GLU A 170 -6.27 -2.26 -11.13
C GLU A 170 -7.39 -2.78 -12.05
N ASP A 171 -7.76 -4.05 -11.91
CA ASP A 171 -8.82 -4.69 -12.67
C ASP A 171 -10.19 -4.61 -11.98
N TRP A 172 -10.33 -3.87 -10.87
CA TRP A 172 -11.61 -3.69 -10.19
C TRP A 172 -12.50 -2.69 -10.94
N ASP A 173 -13.60 -3.18 -11.53
CA ASP A 173 -14.58 -2.38 -12.26
C ASP A 173 -15.47 -1.50 -11.35
N PHE A 174 -14.86 -0.54 -10.63
CA PHE A 174 -15.57 0.38 -9.75
C PHE A 174 -16.56 1.28 -10.50
N GLU A 175 -16.22 1.68 -11.72
CA GLU A 175 -17.03 2.61 -12.51
C GLU A 175 -18.32 1.98 -13.04
N ILE A 176 -18.33 0.65 -13.23
CA ILE A 176 -19.44 -0.08 -13.86
C ILE A 176 -20.42 -0.61 -12.82
N ASP A 177 -19.92 -1.22 -11.74
CA ASP A 177 -20.78 -1.81 -10.71
C ASP A 177 -20.12 -1.80 -9.31
N HIS A 178 -19.96 -0.59 -8.77
CA HIS A 178 -19.41 -0.39 -7.42
C HIS A 178 -20.14 -1.22 -6.33
N CYS A 179 -21.47 -1.27 -6.37
CA CYS A 179 -22.28 -1.99 -5.39
C CYS A 179 -22.17 -3.51 -5.55
N GLY A 180 -22.19 -4.02 -6.78
CA GLY A 180 -22.01 -5.43 -7.07
C GLY A 180 -20.61 -5.89 -6.73
N PHE A 181 -19.55 -5.14 -7.06
CA PHE A 181 -18.18 -5.45 -6.65
C PHE A 181 -18.08 -5.65 -5.14
N LEU A 182 -18.54 -4.67 -4.34
CA LEU A 182 -18.49 -4.76 -2.87
C LEU A 182 -19.30 -5.94 -2.33
N SER A 183 -20.43 -6.26 -2.96
CA SER A 183 -21.27 -7.39 -2.57
C SER A 183 -20.56 -8.73 -2.80
N HIS A 184 -19.94 -8.91 -3.98
CA HIS A 184 -19.15 -10.10 -4.29
C HIS A 184 -17.91 -10.20 -3.39
N TYR A 185 -17.18 -9.09 -3.23
CA TYR A 185 -16.00 -9.04 -2.36
C TYR A 185 -16.35 -9.43 -0.92
N LYS A 186 -17.42 -8.86 -0.34
CA LYS A 186 -17.89 -9.22 1.00
C LYS A 186 -18.30 -10.69 1.11
N SER A 187 -18.93 -11.25 0.06
CA SER A 187 -19.25 -12.68 0.05
C SER A 187 -18.00 -13.56 0.10
N ARG A 188 -16.93 -13.20 -0.63
CA ARG A 188 -15.64 -13.93 -0.59
C ARG A 188 -14.91 -13.72 0.73
N LEU A 189 -15.00 -12.51 1.28
CA LEU A 189 -14.44 -12.19 2.58
C LEU A 189 -15.03 -13.08 3.68
N HIS A 190 -16.35 -13.26 3.74
CA HIS A 190 -16.96 -14.13 4.75
C HIS A 190 -16.40 -15.57 4.66
N GLN A 191 -16.30 -16.15 3.45
CA GLN A 191 -15.73 -17.48 3.25
C GLN A 191 -14.27 -17.55 3.74
N PHE A 192 -13.47 -16.52 3.43
CA PHE A 192 -12.08 -16.46 3.88
C PHE A 192 -11.99 -16.33 5.41
N LEU A 193 -12.83 -15.50 6.03
CA LEU A 193 -12.85 -15.30 7.48
C LEU A 193 -13.25 -16.57 8.22
N ASP A 194 -14.19 -17.35 7.71
CA ASP A 194 -14.59 -18.62 8.33
C ASP A 194 -13.43 -19.63 8.37
N VAL A 195 -12.68 -19.72 7.27
CA VAL A 195 -11.45 -20.55 7.21
C VAL A 195 -10.36 -19.99 8.13
N LEU A 196 -10.17 -18.66 8.14
CA LEU A 196 -9.17 -18.02 8.99
C LEU A 196 -9.47 -18.23 10.48
N ARG A 197 -10.72 -18.07 10.92
CA ARG A 197 -11.16 -18.35 12.30
C ARG A 197 -10.90 -19.81 12.67
N SER A 198 -11.20 -20.74 11.77
CA SER A 198 -10.94 -22.17 11.99
C SER A 198 -9.44 -22.43 12.20
N CYS A 199 -8.58 -21.89 11.33
CA CYS A 199 -7.13 -21.93 11.49
C CYS A 199 -6.66 -21.28 12.80
N GLU A 200 -7.25 -20.16 13.21
CA GLU A 200 -6.92 -19.51 14.49
C GLU A 200 -7.26 -20.40 15.68
N TYR A 201 -8.45 -21.02 15.70
CA TYR A 201 -8.86 -21.92 16.78
C TYR A 201 -7.93 -23.11 16.92
N GLU A 202 -7.59 -23.77 15.81
CA GLU A 202 -6.68 -24.91 15.82
C GLU A 202 -5.30 -24.52 16.35
N LYS A 203 -4.75 -23.39 15.88
CA LYS A 203 -3.43 -22.90 16.29
C LYS A 203 -3.37 -22.32 17.70
N ILE A 204 -4.51 -21.88 18.24
CA ILE A 204 -4.58 -21.47 19.65
C ILE A 204 -4.68 -22.71 20.53
N ALA A 205 -5.44 -23.71 20.12
CA ALA A 205 -5.57 -24.97 20.85
C ALA A 205 -4.24 -25.75 20.92
N ASP A 206 -3.42 -25.70 19.87
CA ASP A 206 -2.09 -26.32 19.84
C ASP A 206 -0.98 -25.45 20.49
N GLY A 207 -1.30 -24.22 20.89
CA GLY A 207 -0.37 -23.28 21.53
C GLY A 207 0.61 -22.58 20.58
N THR A 208 0.46 -22.72 19.26
CA THR A 208 1.33 -22.08 18.26
C THR A 208 0.90 -20.66 17.86
N LEU A 209 -0.25 -20.18 18.36
CA LEU A 209 -0.77 -18.84 18.18
C LEU A 209 -1.35 -18.30 19.50
N LEU A 210 -1.09 -17.03 19.81
CA LEU A 210 -1.69 -16.36 20.96
C LEU A 210 -3.05 -15.74 20.59
N GLU A 211 -3.97 -15.65 21.57
CA GLU A 211 -5.27 -14.96 21.40
C GLU A 211 -5.12 -13.53 20.86
N SER A 212 -4.08 -12.80 21.29
CA SER A 212 -3.79 -11.44 20.79
C SER A 212 -3.39 -11.37 19.30
N GLN A 213 -3.01 -12.50 18.71
CA GLN A 213 -2.55 -12.61 17.32
C GLN A 213 -3.68 -13.01 16.35
N ARG A 214 -4.93 -13.12 16.80
CA ARG A 214 -6.08 -13.29 15.89
C ARG A 214 -6.17 -12.13 14.91
N LEU A 215 -6.43 -12.46 13.65
CA LEU A 215 -6.54 -11.56 12.52
C LEU A 215 -7.99 -11.44 12.04
N ALA A 216 -8.80 -12.50 12.11
CA ALA A 216 -10.12 -12.56 11.47
C ALA A 216 -11.05 -11.41 11.90
N ALA A 217 -11.19 -11.17 13.21
CA ALA A 217 -12.04 -10.09 13.71
C ALA A 217 -11.54 -8.69 13.32
N ARG A 218 -10.21 -8.52 13.23
CA ARG A 218 -9.59 -7.26 12.81
C ARG A 218 -9.80 -7.02 11.32
N MET A 219 -9.60 -8.05 10.50
CA MET A 219 -9.87 -8.04 9.05
C MET A 219 -11.35 -7.75 8.77
N GLU A 220 -12.28 -8.40 9.45
CA GLU A 220 -13.72 -8.11 9.34
C GLU A 220 -14.04 -6.65 9.65
N SER A 221 -13.49 -6.12 10.76
CA SER A 221 -13.67 -4.73 11.17
C SER A 221 -13.01 -3.72 10.22
N SER A 222 -11.94 -4.13 9.51
CA SER A 222 -11.20 -3.26 8.60
C SER A 222 -12.03 -2.78 7.41
N MET A 223 -13.03 -3.57 6.98
CA MET A 223 -13.97 -3.19 5.90
C MET A 223 -15.07 -2.24 6.37
N GLY A 224 -15.44 -2.31 7.65
CA GLY A 224 -16.39 -1.37 8.26
C GLY A 224 -15.74 -0.05 8.66
N SER A 225 -14.41 -0.02 8.76
CA SER A 225 -13.62 1.18 8.99
C SER A 225 -12.97 1.67 7.67
N SER A 226 -12.35 2.85 7.70
CA SER A 226 -11.54 3.34 6.59
C SER A 226 -10.24 2.56 6.38
N LEU A 227 -9.87 1.68 7.32
CA LEU A 227 -8.52 1.12 7.41
C LEU A 227 -8.13 0.33 6.17
N PHE A 228 -9.02 -0.53 5.67
CA PHE A 228 -8.79 -1.27 4.44
C PHE A 228 -8.42 -0.33 3.28
N TRP A 229 -9.24 0.69 3.04
CA TRP A 229 -9.04 1.64 1.94
C TRP A 229 -7.79 2.50 2.12
N VAL A 230 -7.46 2.92 3.34
CA VAL A 230 -6.22 3.65 3.62
C VAL A 230 -4.99 2.79 3.32
N CYS A 231 -5.01 1.51 3.72
CA CYS A 231 -3.89 0.59 3.49
C CYS A 231 -3.73 0.20 2.01
N ILE A 232 -4.82 0.09 1.24
CA ILE A 232 -4.72 -0.12 -0.21
C ILE A 232 -4.22 1.18 -0.89
N ALA A 233 -4.83 2.33 -0.59
CA ALA A 233 -4.43 3.60 -1.19
C ALA A 233 -2.95 3.93 -0.93
N ALA A 234 -2.45 3.67 0.28
CA ALA A 234 -1.04 3.88 0.61
C ALA A 234 -0.07 3.02 -0.22
N ARG A 235 -0.52 1.83 -0.66
CA ARG A 235 0.35 0.86 -1.33
C ARG A 235 0.19 0.85 -2.83
N TYR A 236 -0.96 1.15 -3.40
CA TYR A 236 -1.21 1.03 -4.84
C TYR A 236 -1.27 2.42 -5.49
N SER A 237 -0.18 2.82 -6.16
CA SER A 237 -0.11 4.13 -6.82
C SER A 237 -0.97 4.25 -8.08
N SER A 238 -1.18 3.13 -8.79
CA SER A 238 -2.02 2.99 -9.98
C SER A 238 -3.49 3.34 -9.71
N MET A 239 -4.02 2.86 -8.59
CA MET A 239 -5.43 3.02 -8.20
C MET A 239 -5.70 4.14 -7.20
N PHE A 240 -4.66 4.89 -6.82
CA PHE A 240 -4.74 5.83 -5.72
C PHE A 240 -5.93 6.78 -5.86
N ASP A 241 -6.13 7.32 -7.06
CA ASP A 241 -7.17 8.30 -7.33
C ASP A 241 -8.58 7.70 -7.16
N ASP A 242 -8.84 6.52 -7.72
CA ASP A 242 -10.15 5.85 -7.62
C ASP A 242 -10.48 5.50 -6.17
N ILE A 243 -9.51 4.96 -5.43
CA ILE A 243 -9.73 4.59 -4.03
C ILE A 243 -9.95 5.83 -3.17
N TYR A 244 -9.13 6.86 -3.38
CA TYR A 244 -9.23 8.08 -2.58
C TYR A 244 -10.58 8.76 -2.75
N TRP A 245 -11.01 8.99 -4.00
CA TRP A 245 -12.25 9.73 -4.26
C TRP A 245 -13.51 8.95 -3.95
N ASN A 246 -13.52 7.62 -4.15
CA ASN A 246 -14.72 6.80 -3.88
C ASN A 246 -14.87 6.41 -2.41
N PHE A 247 -13.78 6.23 -1.65
CA PHE A 247 -13.85 5.64 -0.30
C PHE A 247 -13.26 6.50 0.83
N LEU A 248 -12.31 7.39 0.54
CA LEU A 248 -11.59 8.12 1.59
C LEU A 248 -12.04 9.57 1.72
N ASP A 249 -12.23 10.28 0.61
CA ASP A 249 -12.49 11.72 0.62
C ASP A 249 -13.69 12.10 1.50
N GLU A 250 -14.87 11.52 1.23
CA GLU A 250 -16.07 11.87 2.00
C GLU A 250 -16.00 11.43 3.46
N LEU A 251 -15.32 10.32 3.73
CA LEU A 251 -15.20 9.76 5.07
C LEU A 251 -14.38 10.66 6.00
N TYR A 252 -13.38 11.35 5.47
CA TYR A 252 -12.50 12.22 6.24
C TYR A 252 -12.82 13.71 6.11
N TYR A 253 -13.45 14.14 5.02
CA TYR A 253 -13.68 15.55 4.71
C TYR A 253 -15.17 15.90 4.49
N GLY A 254 -16.08 14.96 4.76
CA GLY A 254 -17.53 15.13 4.62
C GLY A 254 -17.99 15.14 3.16
N SER A 255 -19.28 15.33 2.90
CA SER A 255 -19.86 15.26 1.55
C SER A 255 -19.09 16.09 0.52
N PHE A 256 -18.80 15.49 -0.64
CA PHE A 256 -18.10 16.17 -1.72
C PHE A 256 -19.04 17.17 -2.41
N ARG A 257 -18.66 18.45 -2.40
CA ARG A 257 -19.44 19.54 -3.03
C ARG A 257 -18.72 20.11 -4.24
N SER A 258 -17.44 20.43 -4.08
CA SER A 258 -16.60 21.00 -5.13
C SER A 258 -15.13 20.71 -4.87
N ILE A 259 -14.31 20.81 -5.92
CA ILE A 259 -12.85 20.74 -5.80
C ILE A 259 -12.31 21.95 -5.02
N GLU A 260 -12.97 23.11 -5.14
CA GLU A 260 -12.61 24.34 -4.47
C GLU A 260 -12.71 24.22 -2.94
N ASP A 261 -13.74 23.55 -2.44
CA ASP A 261 -13.89 23.29 -1.01
C ASP A 261 -12.73 22.42 -0.47
N ARG A 262 -12.27 21.45 -1.27
CA ARG A 262 -11.09 20.63 -0.93
C ARG A 262 -9.78 21.41 -1.05
N ALA A 263 -9.67 22.30 -2.03
CA ALA A 263 -8.50 23.18 -2.18
C ALA A 263 -8.32 24.12 -0.97
N GLN A 264 -9.42 24.53 -0.32
CA GLN A 264 -9.35 25.33 0.91
C GLN A 264 -8.76 24.56 2.10
N LEU A 265 -8.72 23.23 2.07
CA LEU A 265 -8.07 22.43 3.12
C LEU A 265 -6.55 22.37 2.94
N LEU A 266 -6.02 22.86 1.83
CA LEU A 266 -4.57 22.93 1.56
C LEU A 266 -3.90 24.10 2.31
N ASP A 267 -2.63 23.91 2.67
CA ASP A 267 -1.82 25.01 3.22
C ASP A 267 -1.39 26.00 2.11
N GLU A 268 -0.86 27.16 2.48
CA GLU A 268 -0.50 28.22 1.52
C GLU A 268 0.48 27.73 0.45
N ARG A 269 1.50 26.95 0.84
CA ARG A 269 2.50 26.40 -0.08
C ARG A 269 1.88 25.38 -1.04
N GLU A 270 0.98 24.55 -0.54
CA GLU A 270 0.22 23.58 -1.34
C GLU A 270 -0.70 24.29 -2.33
N ARG A 271 -1.38 25.38 -1.94
CA ARG A 271 -2.25 26.16 -2.84
C ARG A 271 -1.48 26.87 -3.94
N THR A 272 -0.31 27.44 -3.64
CA THR A 272 0.58 28.01 -4.67
C THR A 272 0.97 26.95 -5.70
N LYS A 273 1.42 25.78 -5.22
CA LYS A 273 1.77 24.65 -6.11
C LYS A 273 0.60 24.13 -6.91
N LEU A 274 -0.60 24.11 -6.35
CA LEU A 274 -1.84 23.73 -7.05
C LEU A 274 -2.10 24.65 -8.25
N GLY A 275 -1.81 25.95 -8.13
CA GLY A 275 -1.94 26.91 -9.24
C GLY A 275 -0.90 26.74 -10.34
N GLU A 276 0.27 26.19 -10.02
CA GLU A 276 1.41 26.05 -10.95
C GLU A 276 1.48 24.68 -11.63
N ILE A 277 1.03 23.61 -10.94
CA ILE A 277 1.31 22.24 -11.35
C ILE A 277 0.76 21.90 -12.74
N PHE A 278 -0.43 22.39 -13.10
CA PHE A 278 -1.01 22.11 -14.41
C PHE A 278 -0.17 22.69 -15.54
N GLN A 279 0.24 23.96 -15.44
CA GLN A 279 1.08 24.59 -16.46
C GLN A 279 2.42 23.89 -16.59
N MET A 280 3.05 23.56 -15.45
CA MET A 280 4.29 22.78 -15.42
C MET A 280 4.11 21.43 -16.14
N LYS A 281 2.99 20.72 -15.93
CA LYS A 281 2.72 19.45 -16.63
C LYS A 281 2.48 19.60 -18.12
N MET A 282 1.79 20.67 -18.54
CA MET A 282 1.56 20.93 -19.95
C MET A 282 2.85 21.30 -20.67
N GLU A 283 3.77 22.02 -20.03
CA GLU A 283 5.11 22.28 -20.56
C GLU A 283 5.93 20.99 -20.68
N GLN A 284 5.97 20.19 -19.62
CA GLN A 284 6.68 18.89 -19.62
C GLN A 284 6.17 17.94 -20.72
N ALA A 285 4.85 17.86 -20.90
CA ALA A 285 4.22 17.01 -21.91
C ALA A 285 4.47 17.49 -23.35
N LYS A 286 4.69 18.80 -23.57
CA LYS A 286 5.06 19.35 -24.89
C LYS A 286 6.46 18.93 -25.30
N GLU A 287 7.40 18.86 -24.36
CA GLU A 287 8.78 18.43 -24.62
C GLU A 287 8.85 16.97 -25.09
N ARG A 288 7.90 16.12 -24.66
CA ARG A 288 7.82 14.68 -24.99
C ARG A 288 9.12 13.91 -24.69
N THR A 289 9.90 14.42 -23.76
CA THR A 289 11.12 13.80 -23.28
C THR A 289 10.83 12.86 -22.12
N LEU A 290 11.74 11.90 -21.92
CA LEU A 290 11.82 11.07 -20.73
C LEU A 290 13.03 11.58 -19.93
N ASP A 291 12.84 11.90 -18.65
CA ASP A 291 13.96 12.22 -17.76
C ASP A 291 14.61 10.89 -17.33
N GLU A 292 15.87 10.66 -17.68
CA GLU A 292 16.62 9.49 -17.17
C GLU A 292 16.93 9.71 -15.68
N ASN A 293 16.18 9.05 -14.79
CA ASN A 293 16.31 9.24 -13.35
C ASN A 293 17.36 8.31 -12.70
N PHE A 294 17.95 7.39 -13.46
CA PHE A 294 18.98 6.44 -13.03
C PHE A 294 19.76 5.90 -14.23
N SER A 295 21.03 5.54 -14.03
CA SER A 295 21.77 4.76 -15.03
C SER A 295 21.35 3.28 -14.98
N THR A 296 21.61 2.52 -16.04
CA THR A 296 21.42 1.05 -16.02
C THR A 296 22.23 0.37 -14.92
N ASP A 297 23.37 0.95 -14.53
CA ASP A 297 24.24 0.39 -13.48
C ASP A 297 23.61 0.58 -12.09
N ASP A 298 22.91 1.70 -11.85
CA ASP A 298 22.22 1.97 -10.58
C ASP A 298 21.02 1.02 -10.33
N LEU A 299 20.46 0.41 -11.38
CA LEU A 299 19.37 -0.58 -11.27
C LEU A 299 19.85 -1.94 -10.79
N VAL A 300 21.11 -2.30 -11.05
CA VAL A 300 21.68 -3.60 -10.68
C VAL A 300 22.03 -3.66 -9.18
N ASP A 301 22.25 -2.49 -8.56
CA ASP A 301 22.69 -2.34 -7.17
C ASP A 301 21.55 -2.03 -6.16
N LEU A 302 20.29 -1.94 -6.63
CA LEU A 302 19.09 -1.71 -5.80
C LEU A 302 18.62 -2.99 -5.09
#